data_AF-A0A6F9B2D6-F1
#
_entry.id   AF-A0A6F9B2D6-F1
#
_cell.length_a   1.000
_cell.length_b   1.000
_cell.length_c   1.000
_cell.angle_alpha   90.00
_cell.angle_beta   90.00
_cell.angle_gamma   90.00
#
_symmetry.space_group_name_H-M   'P 1'
#
loop_
_entity.id
_entity.type
_entity.pdbx_description
1 polymer ?
#
loop_
_entity_poly.entity_id
_entity_poly.type
_entity_poly.pdbx_seq_one_letter_code
_entity_poly.pdbx_strand_id
1 'polypeptide(L)'
;MLIGTDSITNLHKLEQVSSDEGIGTLAENLLEALREHAEVNLKIDAARRETRAEKKRMAMAMRQKALGTLGMTPTKVLGIYTFTKRVALEDFENKPRKQQGYSTVSHFNIVHYDCHLAAVRLARGREEWESAALQNANTKCNGLLPVWGPHVPESAFATCLARHNTYLQECTGQREPTYQLNIHDTKLLFLRFATEQSFSVDTGGGGRESNIHLIPYIIHTVLYVLNTYGDPCEKWVESSCDVDGPHYYTVLAMHILSPERWMNTRLTFLRRLLVTVHARKVSAVFANNNTEGGWSFSLAEYVRHNDMPIYEASERVLKAYQEELMPAESFSEFLDVVGLLSDIPDPDLFLQDLLNSVP
;
A
#
# COMPACT_ATOMS: atom_id res chain seq x y z
N MET A 1 36.08 -3.79 37.19
CA MET A 1 34.88 -2.97 37.50
C MET A 1 34.29 -2.58 36.16
N LEU A 2 33.28 -3.32 35.67
CA LEU A 2 32.69 -3.06 34.36
C LEU A 2 31.91 -1.74 34.43
N ILE A 3 32.39 -0.72 33.72
CA ILE A 3 31.67 0.55 33.51
C ILE A 3 30.32 0.33 32.78
N GLY A 4 30.07 -0.89 32.26
CA GLY A 4 28.89 -1.23 31.46
C GLY A 4 27.60 -1.51 32.25
N THR A 5 27.61 -2.35 33.29
CA THR A 5 26.35 -3.00 33.75
C THR A 5 25.36 -2.10 34.48
N ASP A 6 25.86 -1.10 35.22
CA ASP A 6 25.02 -0.19 36.02
C ASP A 6 24.69 1.10 35.26
N SER A 7 25.40 1.34 34.17
CA SER A 7 25.23 2.53 33.32
C SER A 7 24.19 2.32 32.23
N ILE A 8 23.81 1.08 31.89
CA ILE A 8 22.86 0.76 30.80
C ILE A 8 21.53 1.49 30.94
N THR A 9 20.96 1.54 32.15
CA THR A 9 19.68 2.21 32.38
C THR A 9 19.76 3.71 32.09
N ASN A 10 20.89 4.35 32.43
CA ASN A 10 21.08 5.78 32.18
C ASN A 10 21.40 6.05 30.71
N LEU A 11 22.21 5.20 30.07
CA LEU A 11 22.49 5.27 28.64
C LEU A 11 21.22 5.07 27.81
N HIS A 12 20.35 4.12 28.18
CA HIS A 12 19.07 3.90 27.51
C HIS A 12 18.08 5.06 27.68
N LYS A 13 18.19 5.83 28.77
CA LYS A 13 17.43 7.08 28.92
C LYS A 13 17.96 8.16 27.98
N LEU A 14 19.28 8.29 27.88
CA LEU A 14 19.94 9.25 26.98
C LEU A 14 19.67 8.93 25.51
N GLU A 15 19.64 7.65 25.12
CA GLU A 15 19.24 7.16 23.78
C GLU A 15 17.88 7.74 23.34
N GLN A 16 16.98 8.04 24.29
CA GLN A 16 15.64 8.57 23.99
C GLN A 16 15.58 10.09 23.95
N VAL A 17 16.68 10.79 24.19
CA VAL A 17 16.75 12.26 24.19
C VAL A 17 17.14 12.75 22.81
N SER A 18 16.25 13.53 22.20
CA SER A 18 16.60 14.34 21.02
C SER A 18 17.31 15.61 21.48
N SER A 19 18.53 15.83 21.00
CA SER A 19 19.33 17.02 21.32
C SER A 19 20.11 17.44 20.08
N ASP A 20 20.33 18.75 19.90
CA ASP A 20 21.09 19.31 18.78
C ASP A 20 22.56 18.79 18.73
N GLU A 21 23.11 18.41 19.89
CA GLU A 21 24.46 17.83 20.04
C GLU A 21 24.52 16.30 19.81
N GLY A 22 23.41 15.66 19.42
CA GLY A 22 23.39 14.24 19.07
C GLY A 22 23.61 13.26 20.24
N ILE A 23 23.34 13.67 21.48
CA ILE A 23 23.54 12.87 22.71
C ILE A 23 22.81 11.52 22.64
N GLY A 24 21.59 11.50 22.08
CA GLY A 24 20.83 10.26 21.88
C GLY A 24 21.52 9.27 20.96
N THR A 25 22.04 9.74 19.82
CA THR A 25 22.79 8.92 18.85
C THR A 25 24.11 8.43 19.43
N LEU A 26 24.81 9.24 20.21
CA LEU A 26 26.03 8.82 20.90
C LEU A 26 25.76 7.73 21.94
N ALA A 27 24.68 7.86 22.71
CA ALA A 27 24.25 6.85 23.66
C ALA A 27 23.79 5.55 22.97
N GLU A 28 23.08 5.65 21.85
CA GLU A 28 22.69 4.51 21.00
C GLU A 28 23.92 3.75 20.48
N ASN A 29 24.86 4.46 19.87
CA ASN A 29 26.10 3.87 19.34
C ASN A 29 26.93 3.19 20.42
N LEU A 30 27.01 3.80 21.61
CA LEU A 30 27.70 3.19 22.75
C LEU A 30 26.98 1.93 23.24
N LEU A 31 25.65 1.94 23.31
CA LEU A 31 24.86 0.76 23.67
C LEU A 31 25.06 -0.37 22.66
N GLU A 32 25.11 -0.08 21.36
CA GLU A 32 25.39 -1.08 20.32
C GLU A 32 26.79 -1.67 20.45
N ALA A 33 27.82 -0.86 20.69
CA ALA A 33 29.18 -1.34 20.91
C ALA A 33 29.29 -2.25 22.15
N LEU A 34 28.50 -1.99 23.19
CA LEU A 34 28.48 -2.79 24.42
C LEU A 34 27.78 -4.16 24.28
N ARG A 35 27.13 -4.45 23.14
CA ARG A 35 26.42 -5.72 22.92
C ARG A 35 27.35 -6.93 22.72
N GLU A 36 28.64 -6.71 22.49
CA GLU A 36 29.64 -7.77 22.43
C GLU A 36 29.73 -8.59 23.74
N HIS A 37 29.26 -8.01 24.86
CA HIS A 37 29.17 -8.69 26.14
C HIS A 37 27.78 -9.28 26.38
N ALA A 38 27.69 -10.61 26.50
CA ALA A 38 26.42 -11.34 26.63
C ALA A 38 25.51 -10.84 27.77
N GLU A 39 26.07 -10.58 28.96
CA GLU A 39 25.30 -10.07 30.11
C GLU A 39 24.78 -8.64 29.88
N VAL A 40 25.56 -7.81 29.19
CA VAL A 40 25.19 -6.43 28.88
C VAL A 40 24.12 -6.40 27.80
N ASN A 41 24.23 -7.23 26.76
CA ASN A 41 23.23 -7.38 25.71
C ASN A 41 21.86 -7.78 26.27
N LEU A 42 21.81 -8.75 27.20
CA LEU A 42 20.55 -9.13 27.88
C LEU A 42 19.90 -7.97 28.65
N LYS A 43 20.71 -7.13 29.31
CA LYS A 43 20.22 -5.94 30.04
C LYS A 43 19.72 -4.84 29.09
N ILE A 44 20.42 -4.62 27.98
CA ILE A 44 19.99 -3.67 26.94
C ILE A 44 18.64 -4.10 26.35
N ASP A 45 18.49 -5.38 26.02
CA ASP A 45 17.24 -5.92 25.50
C ASP A 45 16.11 -5.88 26.53
N ALA A 46 16.40 -6.12 27.81
CA ALA A 46 15.42 -5.95 28.88
C ALA A 46 14.94 -4.49 28.98
N ALA A 47 15.86 -3.52 29.03
CA ALA A 47 15.53 -2.10 29.14
C ALA A 47 14.70 -1.61 27.93
N ARG A 48 15.11 -1.97 26.70
CA ARG A 48 14.37 -1.61 25.47
C ARG A 48 13.01 -2.31 25.38
N ARG A 49 12.85 -3.53 25.94
CA ARG A 49 11.54 -4.22 26.01
C ARG A 49 10.62 -3.52 27.01
N GLU A 50 11.12 -3.15 28.18
CA GLU A 50 10.36 -2.44 29.21
C GLU A 50 9.87 -1.07 28.70
N THR A 51 10.75 -0.28 28.07
CA THR A 51 10.38 0.99 27.44
C THR A 51 9.30 0.80 26.37
N ARG A 52 9.41 -0.24 25.52
CA ARG A 52 8.38 -0.55 24.50
C ARG A 52 7.04 -0.91 25.14
N ALA A 53 7.05 -1.72 26.19
CA ALA A 53 5.83 -2.08 26.92
C ALA A 53 5.18 -0.84 27.57
N GLU A 54 5.98 0.03 28.17
CA GLU A 54 5.49 1.23 28.84
C GLU A 54 5.00 2.30 27.85
N LYS A 55 5.71 2.54 26.74
CA LYS A 55 5.23 3.40 25.64
C LYS A 55 3.92 2.86 25.06
N LYS A 56 3.80 1.55 24.87
CA LYS A 56 2.55 0.90 24.44
C LYS A 56 1.41 1.12 25.45
N ARG A 57 1.69 0.97 26.75
CA ARG A 57 0.71 1.21 27.83
C ARG A 57 0.24 2.66 27.86
N MET A 58 1.16 3.62 27.80
CA MET A 58 0.83 5.05 27.75
C MET A 58 0.04 5.40 26.49
N ALA A 59 0.44 4.91 25.31
CA ALA A 59 -0.29 5.13 24.07
C ALA A 59 -1.72 4.54 24.14
N MET A 60 -1.88 3.35 24.73
CA MET A 60 -3.20 2.76 24.98
C MET A 60 -4.04 3.61 25.93
N ALA A 61 -3.46 4.13 27.02
CA ALA A 61 -4.15 5.00 27.97
C ALA A 61 -4.56 6.35 27.35
N MET A 62 -3.67 6.98 26.57
CA MET A 62 -3.97 8.21 25.83
C MET A 62 -5.06 7.99 24.79
N ARG A 63 -5.01 6.86 24.06
CA ARG A 63 -6.07 6.45 23.13
C ARG A 63 -7.39 6.23 23.84
N GLN A 64 -7.41 5.56 24.99
CA GLN A 64 -8.62 5.34 25.77
C GLN A 64 -9.23 6.66 26.28
N LYS A 65 -8.38 7.59 26.71
CA LYS A 65 -8.79 8.94 27.13
C LYS A 65 -9.38 9.73 25.96
N ALA A 66 -8.72 9.71 24.79
CA ALA A 66 -9.18 10.37 23.57
C ALA A 66 -10.52 9.79 23.06
N LEU A 67 -10.66 8.47 23.07
CA LEU A 67 -11.90 7.77 22.72
C LEU A 67 -13.04 8.14 23.69
N GLY A 68 -12.74 8.23 24.99
CA GLY A 68 -13.70 8.69 26.00
C GLY A 68 -14.20 10.12 25.77
N THR A 69 -13.31 11.05 25.41
CA THR A 69 -13.68 12.44 25.08
C THR A 69 -14.48 12.57 23.78
N LEU A 70 -14.30 11.64 22.84
CA LEU A 70 -15.06 11.57 21.58
C LEU A 70 -16.40 10.84 21.73
N GLY A 71 -16.80 10.45 22.96
CA GLY A 71 -18.00 9.68 23.21
C GLY A 71 -17.94 8.26 22.65
N MET A 72 -16.75 7.75 22.27
CA MET A 72 -16.57 6.42 21.72
C MET A 72 -16.65 5.35 22.80
N THR A 73 -17.73 4.56 22.77
CA THR A 73 -17.95 3.43 23.68
C THR A 73 -17.13 2.22 23.22
N PRO A 74 -16.18 1.71 24.04
CA PRO A 74 -15.23 0.67 23.62
C PRO A 74 -15.86 -0.70 23.37
N THR A 75 -17.12 -0.89 23.77
CA THR A 75 -17.91 -2.13 23.61
C THR A 75 -18.77 -2.13 22.35
N LYS A 76 -18.89 -1.02 21.64
CA LYS A 76 -19.68 -0.92 20.40
C LYS A 76 -18.80 -1.06 19.18
N VAL A 77 -19.35 -1.67 18.13
CA VAL A 77 -18.70 -1.75 16.83
C VAL A 77 -18.55 -0.34 16.26
N LEU A 78 -17.33 0.01 15.87
CA LEU A 78 -17.04 1.22 15.10
C LEU A 78 -17.08 0.87 13.61
N GLY A 79 -17.32 1.86 12.77
CA GLY A 79 -17.30 1.75 11.32
C GLY A 79 -16.47 2.89 10.71
N ILE A 80 -15.66 2.56 9.71
CA ILE A 80 -14.94 3.52 8.88
C ILE A 80 -15.77 3.75 7.62
N TYR A 81 -16.09 4.99 7.29
CA TYR A 81 -16.77 5.29 6.03
C TYR A 81 -15.87 4.94 4.85
N THR A 82 -16.38 4.14 3.92
CA THR A 82 -15.65 3.74 2.71
C THR A 82 -16.40 4.16 1.46
N PHE A 83 -15.66 4.40 0.39
CA PHE A 83 -16.20 4.49 -0.95
C PHE A 83 -15.55 3.41 -1.80
N THR A 84 -16.38 2.50 -2.29
CA THR A 84 -15.95 1.35 -3.09
C THR A 84 -16.56 1.45 -4.48
N LYS A 85 -15.76 1.13 -5.50
CA LYS A 85 -16.24 1.06 -6.88
C LYS A 85 -15.76 -0.21 -7.58
N ARG A 86 -16.54 -0.64 -8.57
CA ARG A 86 -16.18 -1.77 -9.42
C ARG A 86 -15.00 -1.40 -10.33
N VAL A 87 -14.02 -2.28 -10.43
CA VAL A 87 -12.82 -2.10 -11.26
C VAL A 87 -12.34 -3.44 -11.82
N ALA A 88 -11.51 -3.39 -12.87
CA ALA A 88 -10.72 -4.54 -13.29
C ALA A 88 -9.66 -4.87 -12.23
N LEU A 89 -9.43 -6.16 -11.96
CA LEU A 89 -8.48 -6.59 -10.94
C LEU A 89 -7.02 -6.51 -11.42
N GLU A 90 -6.78 -6.71 -12.71
CA GLU A 90 -5.45 -6.67 -13.32
C GLU A 90 -5.56 -6.09 -14.73
N ASP A 91 -4.81 -5.02 -14.98
CA ASP A 91 -4.88 -4.34 -16.27
C ASP A 91 -4.10 -5.06 -17.37
N PHE A 92 -3.12 -5.85 -16.96
CA PHE A 92 -2.32 -6.67 -17.85
C PHE A 92 -2.89 -8.09 -18.01
N GLU A 93 -4.13 -8.37 -17.55
CA GLU A 93 -4.72 -9.69 -17.70
C GLU A 93 -4.80 -10.09 -19.18
N ASN A 94 -4.21 -11.23 -19.53
CA ASN A 94 -4.16 -11.73 -20.91
C ASN A 94 -5.47 -12.45 -21.30
N LYS A 95 -6.61 -11.78 -21.07
CA LYS A 95 -7.95 -12.23 -21.46
C LYS A 95 -8.74 -11.05 -22.01
N PRO A 96 -9.57 -11.25 -23.05
CA PRO A 96 -10.35 -10.18 -23.67
C PRO A 96 -11.37 -9.56 -22.69
N ARG A 97 -11.84 -10.34 -21.71
CA ARG A 97 -12.72 -9.86 -20.65
C ARG A 97 -11.99 -9.95 -19.31
N LYS A 98 -11.51 -8.79 -18.83
CA LYS A 98 -10.84 -8.67 -17.54
C LYS A 98 -11.75 -9.06 -16.39
N GLN A 99 -11.23 -9.85 -15.45
CA GLN A 99 -11.90 -10.17 -14.21
C GLN A 99 -12.17 -8.90 -13.42
N GLN A 100 -13.40 -8.77 -12.95
CA GLN A 100 -13.87 -7.60 -12.20
C GLN A 100 -13.82 -7.88 -10.71
N GLY A 101 -13.45 -6.88 -9.93
CA GLY A 101 -13.55 -6.87 -8.48
C GLY A 101 -13.94 -5.48 -8.02
N TYR A 102 -13.26 -4.97 -7.00
CA TYR A 102 -13.51 -3.64 -6.47
C TYR A 102 -12.23 -2.99 -5.93
N SER A 103 -12.29 -1.66 -5.83
CA SER A 103 -11.28 -0.84 -5.17
C SER A 103 -11.97 0.12 -4.21
N THR A 104 -11.44 0.23 -3.00
CA THR A 104 -11.99 1.00 -1.89
C THR A 104 -11.04 2.11 -1.49
N VAL A 105 -11.58 3.30 -1.26
CA VAL A 105 -10.88 4.45 -0.66
C VAL A 105 -11.68 5.01 0.51
N SER A 106 -11.04 5.85 1.33
CA SER A 106 -11.68 6.43 2.51
C SER A 106 -11.14 7.82 2.87
N HIS A 107 -12.00 8.68 3.44
CA HIS A 107 -11.59 9.88 4.19
C HIS A 107 -11.07 9.54 5.60
N PHE A 108 -11.30 8.31 6.05
CA PHE A 108 -10.94 7.77 7.35
C PHE A 108 -11.72 8.39 8.53
N ASN A 109 -12.97 8.79 8.30
CA ASN A 109 -13.87 9.15 9.40
C ASN A 109 -14.48 7.90 10.02
N ILE A 110 -14.48 7.88 11.35
CA ILE A 110 -14.96 6.78 12.17
C ILE A 110 -16.24 7.18 12.89
N VAL A 111 -17.23 6.29 12.90
CA VAL A 111 -18.51 6.47 13.59
C VAL A 111 -18.88 5.18 14.32
N HIS A 112 -19.72 5.24 15.34
CA HIS A 112 -20.36 4.01 15.82
C HIS A 112 -21.34 3.49 14.78
N TYR A 113 -21.31 2.18 14.55
CA TYR A 113 -22.22 1.54 13.61
C TYR A 113 -23.68 1.84 13.98
N ASP A 114 -24.04 1.74 15.27
CA ASP A 114 -25.38 2.04 15.77
C ASP A 114 -25.79 3.50 15.55
N CYS A 115 -24.87 4.45 15.72
CA CYS A 115 -25.14 5.87 15.50
C CYS A 115 -25.47 6.13 14.03
N HIS A 116 -24.72 5.53 13.11
CA HIS A 116 -25.03 5.60 11.69
C HIS A 116 -26.41 5.01 11.38
N LEU A 117 -26.72 3.80 11.86
CA LEU A 117 -28.04 3.18 11.63
C LEU A 117 -29.20 3.97 12.24
N ALA A 118 -28.99 4.60 13.40
CA ALA A 118 -29.98 5.49 14.00
C ALA A 118 -30.21 6.72 13.11
N ALA A 119 -29.15 7.35 12.61
CA ALA A 119 -29.23 8.50 11.70
C ALA A 119 -29.95 8.14 10.39
N VAL A 120 -29.64 6.99 9.79
CA VAL A 120 -30.31 6.51 8.56
C VAL A 120 -31.81 6.32 8.79
N ARG A 121 -32.21 5.69 9.90
CA ARG A 121 -33.63 5.50 10.27
C ARG A 121 -34.36 6.83 10.47
N LEU A 122 -33.69 7.85 11.00
CA LEU A 122 -34.27 9.18 11.21
C LEU A 122 -34.38 10.01 9.92
N ALA A 123 -33.56 9.73 8.91
CA ALA A 123 -33.50 10.51 7.66
C ALA A 123 -34.70 10.30 6.71
N ARG A 124 -35.63 9.36 7.01
CA ARG A 124 -36.97 9.17 6.41
C ARG A 124 -37.08 9.55 4.91
N GLY A 125 -36.39 8.81 4.05
CA GLY A 125 -36.55 8.90 2.58
C GLY A 125 -35.44 9.64 1.82
N ARG A 126 -34.44 10.22 2.50
CA ARG A 126 -33.17 10.58 1.87
C ARG A 126 -32.33 9.33 1.60
N GLU A 127 -31.53 9.36 0.54
CA GLU A 127 -30.52 8.31 0.34
C GLU A 127 -29.57 8.27 1.55
N GLU A 128 -29.35 7.05 2.06
CA GLU A 128 -28.48 6.76 3.21
C GLU A 128 -27.11 7.42 3.05
N TRP A 129 -26.53 7.26 1.87
CA TRP A 129 -25.17 7.67 1.56
C TRP A 129 -25.00 9.16 1.29
N GLU A 130 -26.01 9.83 0.70
CA GLU A 130 -26.04 11.30 0.62
C GLU A 130 -26.07 11.94 2.02
N SER A 131 -26.86 11.36 2.93
CA SER A 131 -26.95 11.85 4.30
C SER A 131 -25.67 11.54 5.10
N ALA A 132 -25.06 10.38 4.86
CA ALA A 132 -23.83 9.96 5.52
C ALA A 132 -22.62 10.83 5.10
N ALA A 133 -22.58 11.31 3.85
CA ALA A 133 -21.50 12.17 3.36
C ALA A 133 -21.31 13.43 4.22
N LEU A 134 -22.39 14.00 4.78
CA LEU A 134 -22.33 15.15 5.68
C LEU A 134 -21.56 14.85 6.98
N GLN A 135 -21.66 13.62 7.49
CA GLN A 135 -20.91 13.15 8.66
C GLN A 135 -19.50 12.68 8.28
N ASN A 136 -19.26 12.42 7.00
CA ASN A 136 -17.98 12.03 6.42
C ASN A 136 -17.22 13.24 5.84
N ALA A 137 -17.30 14.40 6.50
CA ALA A 137 -16.62 15.64 6.07
C ALA A 137 -16.93 16.05 4.61
N ASN A 138 -18.18 15.89 4.19
CA ASN A 138 -18.65 16.12 2.81
C ASN A 138 -17.93 15.25 1.76
N THR A 139 -17.32 14.14 2.17
CA THR A 139 -16.71 13.15 1.28
C THR A 139 -17.72 12.04 0.97
N LYS A 140 -17.85 11.66 -0.30
CA LYS A 140 -18.74 10.57 -0.70
C LYS A 140 -18.33 9.25 -0.03
N CYS A 141 -19.32 8.47 0.37
CA CYS A 141 -19.17 7.13 0.93
C CYS A 141 -20.35 6.28 0.48
N ASN A 142 -20.15 4.98 0.31
CA ASN A 142 -21.19 4.01 -0.06
C ASN A 142 -21.02 2.68 0.70
N GLY A 143 -20.28 2.71 1.80
CA GLY A 143 -20.03 1.57 2.66
C GLY A 143 -19.54 2.00 4.03
N LEU A 144 -19.62 1.06 4.96
CA LEU A 144 -19.14 1.22 6.33
C LEU A 144 -18.35 -0.03 6.75
N LEU A 145 -17.03 0.06 6.74
CA LEU A 145 -16.13 -1.05 7.10
C LEU A 145 -16.07 -1.19 8.63
N PRO A 146 -16.48 -2.32 9.23
CA PRO A 146 -16.48 -2.47 10.67
C PRO A 146 -15.07 -2.60 11.24
N VAL A 147 -14.89 -2.06 12.44
CA VAL A 147 -13.66 -2.15 13.22
C VAL A 147 -13.92 -3.00 14.46
N TRP A 148 -13.15 -4.08 14.61
CA TRP A 148 -13.27 -4.97 15.76
C TRP A 148 -12.46 -4.45 16.95
N GLY A 149 -13.16 -3.87 17.93
CA GLY A 149 -12.54 -3.46 19.20
C GLY A 149 -12.35 -4.67 20.15
N PRO A 150 -11.37 -4.61 21.08
CA PRO A 150 -11.06 -5.73 21.98
C PRO A 150 -12.19 -6.10 22.96
N HIS A 151 -13.14 -5.19 23.20
CA HIS A 151 -14.29 -5.42 24.07
C HIS A 151 -15.60 -5.60 23.28
N VAL A 152 -15.52 -5.69 21.96
CA VAL A 152 -16.67 -5.88 21.07
C VAL A 152 -16.90 -7.38 20.89
N PRO A 153 -18.09 -7.92 21.17
CA PRO A 153 -18.39 -9.33 20.92
C PRO A 153 -18.20 -9.70 19.44
N GLU A 154 -17.63 -10.86 19.17
CA GLU A 154 -17.39 -11.34 17.80
C GLU A 154 -18.68 -11.36 16.97
N SER A 155 -19.79 -11.82 17.54
CA SER A 155 -21.10 -11.87 16.87
C SER A 155 -21.58 -10.49 16.40
N ALA A 156 -21.29 -9.44 17.16
CA ALA A 156 -21.61 -8.06 16.78
C ALA A 156 -20.74 -7.59 15.61
N PHE A 157 -19.44 -7.90 15.65
CA PHE A 157 -18.53 -7.61 14.54
C PHE A 157 -18.93 -8.36 13.27
N ALA A 158 -19.18 -9.68 13.35
CA ALA A 158 -19.59 -10.52 12.23
C ALA A 158 -20.90 -10.04 11.59
N THR A 159 -21.86 -9.58 12.40
CA THR A 159 -23.12 -8.99 11.90
C THR A 159 -22.86 -7.71 11.09
N CYS A 160 -21.96 -6.85 11.57
CA CYS A 160 -21.59 -5.62 10.86
C CYS A 160 -20.78 -5.91 9.59
N LEU A 161 -19.92 -6.94 9.62
CA LEU A 161 -19.16 -7.37 8.45
C LEU A 161 -20.07 -7.96 7.36
N ALA A 162 -21.07 -8.75 7.74
CA ALA A 162 -22.08 -9.24 6.81
C ALA A 162 -22.83 -8.09 6.11
N ARG A 163 -23.16 -7.02 6.85
CA ARG A 163 -23.77 -5.81 6.27
C ARG A 163 -22.80 -5.05 5.36
N HIS A 164 -21.53 -4.94 5.74
CA HIS A 164 -20.50 -4.35 4.87
C HIS A 164 -20.41 -5.10 3.54
N ASN A 165 -20.47 -6.42 3.55
CA ASN A 165 -20.50 -7.23 2.32
C ASN A 165 -21.73 -6.95 1.46
N THR A 166 -22.89 -6.69 2.08
CA THR A 166 -24.09 -6.23 1.34
C THR A 166 -23.83 -4.90 0.63
N TYR A 167 -23.22 -3.93 1.31
CA TYR A 167 -22.86 -2.65 0.68
C TYR A 167 -21.90 -2.83 -0.50
N LEU A 168 -20.87 -3.67 -0.35
CA LEU A 168 -19.96 -4.02 -1.44
C LEU A 168 -20.72 -4.63 -2.63
N GLN A 169 -21.65 -5.54 -2.37
CA GLN A 169 -22.47 -6.16 -3.41
C GLN A 169 -23.34 -5.13 -4.13
N GLU A 170 -23.98 -4.21 -3.40
CA GLU A 170 -24.84 -3.17 -3.96
C GLU A 170 -24.06 -2.20 -4.85
N CYS A 171 -22.90 -1.72 -4.40
CA CYS A 171 -22.15 -0.70 -5.14
C CYS A 171 -21.25 -1.26 -6.26
N THR A 172 -20.93 -2.56 -6.24
CA THR A 172 -20.01 -3.18 -7.22
C THR A 172 -20.63 -4.28 -8.06
N GLY A 173 -21.78 -4.82 -7.64
CA GLY A 173 -22.40 -6.02 -8.22
C GLY A 173 -21.68 -7.33 -7.89
N GLN A 174 -20.66 -7.32 -7.03
CA GLN A 174 -19.93 -8.52 -6.62
C GLN A 174 -20.73 -9.30 -5.57
N ARG A 175 -21.28 -10.46 -5.97
CA ARG A 175 -22.20 -11.25 -5.12
C ARG A 175 -21.53 -11.83 -3.88
N GLU A 176 -20.25 -12.17 -3.97
CA GLU A 176 -19.50 -12.80 -2.89
C GLU A 176 -18.17 -12.05 -2.69
N PRO A 177 -18.13 -11.05 -1.78
CA PRO A 177 -16.89 -10.41 -1.39
C PRO A 177 -16.01 -11.42 -0.61
N THR A 178 -15.07 -12.06 -1.31
CA THR A 178 -14.15 -13.02 -0.71
C THR A 178 -12.90 -12.36 -0.14
N TYR A 179 -12.11 -13.10 0.65
CA TYR A 179 -10.82 -12.59 1.12
C TYR A 179 -9.88 -12.28 -0.04
N GLN A 180 -9.94 -13.04 -1.15
CA GLN A 180 -9.12 -12.81 -2.34
C GLN A 180 -9.41 -11.44 -2.96
N LEU A 181 -10.69 -11.04 -3.02
CA LEU A 181 -11.07 -9.71 -3.51
C LEU A 181 -10.54 -8.59 -2.58
N ASN A 182 -10.52 -8.81 -1.26
CA ASN A 182 -9.91 -7.86 -0.31
C ASN A 182 -8.37 -7.79 -0.42
N ILE A 183 -7.70 -8.90 -0.78
CA ILE A 183 -6.27 -8.86 -1.13
C ILE A 183 -6.06 -8.02 -2.40
N HIS A 184 -6.90 -8.19 -3.43
CA HIS A 184 -6.82 -7.35 -4.62
C HIS A 184 -7.14 -5.88 -4.33
N ASP A 185 -8.11 -5.59 -3.47
CA ASP A 185 -8.42 -4.22 -3.09
C ASP A 185 -7.19 -3.55 -2.46
N THR A 186 -6.54 -4.25 -1.52
CA THR A 186 -5.27 -3.82 -0.93
C THR A 186 -4.15 -3.68 -1.97
N LYS A 187 -4.05 -4.60 -2.93
CA LYS A 187 -3.12 -4.51 -4.08
C LYS A 187 -3.34 -3.24 -4.89
N LEU A 188 -4.59 -2.94 -5.25
CA LEU A 188 -4.95 -1.78 -6.05
C LEU A 188 -4.69 -0.47 -5.28
N LEU A 189 -4.91 -0.45 -3.96
CA LEU A 189 -4.51 0.66 -3.10
C LEU A 189 -3.00 0.89 -3.12
N PHE A 190 -2.17 -0.14 -2.93
CA PHE A 190 -0.71 -0.01 -3.00
C PHE A 190 -0.22 0.44 -4.39
N LEU A 191 -0.82 -0.07 -5.46
CA LEU A 191 -0.51 0.38 -6.81
C LEU A 191 -0.88 1.86 -7.02
N ARG A 192 -2.00 2.32 -6.45
CA ARG A 192 -2.40 3.73 -6.46
C ARG A 192 -1.38 4.61 -5.73
N PHE A 193 -0.84 4.14 -4.59
CA PHE A 193 0.27 4.82 -3.90
C PHE A 193 1.53 4.88 -4.78
N ALA A 194 1.94 3.74 -5.33
CA ALA A 194 3.17 3.62 -6.12
C ALA A 194 3.14 4.41 -7.43
N THR A 195 1.96 4.59 -8.02
CA THR A 195 1.75 5.36 -9.27
C THR A 195 1.29 6.79 -9.02
N GLU A 196 1.32 7.24 -7.76
CA GLU A 196 0.94 8.59 -7.33
C GLU A 196 -0.45 9.05 -7.77
N GLN A 197 -1.34 8.11 -8.04
CA GLN A 197 -2.71 8.38 -8.45
C GLN A 197 -3.52 9.04 -7.31
N SER A 198 -4.48 9.89 -7.68
CA SER A 198 -5.33 10.57 -6.72
C SER A 198 -6.26 9.59 -5.98
N PHE A 199 -6.37 9.73 -4.67
CA PHE A 199 -7.33 8.97 -3.84
C PHE A 199 -8.69 9.65 -3.69
N SER A 200 -8.74 10.96 -3.96
CA SER A 200 -9.93 11.79 -3.74
C SER A 200 -10.69 12.12 -5.02
N VAL A 201 -10.20 11.68 -6.18
CA VAL A 201 -10.80 12.00 -7.49
C VAL A 201 -12.28 11.59 -7.59
N ASP A 202 -12.61 10.43 -7.03
CA ASP A 202 -13.98 9.88 -7.07
C ASP A 202 -14.85 10.37 -5.90
N THR A 203 -14.23 10.66 -4.76
CA THR A 203 -14.91 10.88 -3.48
C THR A 203 -15.06 12.33 -3.08
N GLY A 204 -14.23 13.23 -3.66
CA GLY A 204 -14.16 14.63 -3.26
C GLY A 204 -13.36 14.89 -1.97
N GLY A 205 -12.73 13.86 -1.39
CA GLY A 205 -11.93 13.97 -0.16
C GLY A 205 -11.27 12.65 0.24
N GLY A 206 -10.32 12.70 1.17
CA GLY A 206 -9.55 11.53 1.61
C GLY A 206 -8.30 11.32 0.76
N GLY A 207 -7.17 11.81 1.28
CA GLY A 207 -5.88 11.76 0.59
C GLY A 207 -5.07 10.51 0.93
N ARG A 208 -3.77 10.54 0.59
CA ARG A 208 -2.79 9.48 0.88
C ARG A 208 -2.80 9.08 2.36
N GLU A 209 -2.81 10.07 3.26
CA GLU A 209 -2.82 9.84 4.72
C GLU A 209 -4.08 9.09 5.19
N SER A 210 -5.27 9.50 4.74
CA SER A 210 -6.51 8.79 5.10
C SER A 210 -6.49 7.34 4.63
N ASN A 211 -5.97 7.07 3.44
CA ASN A 211 -6.00 5.74 2.84
C ASN A 211 -4.89 4.82 3.39
N ILE A 212 -3.75 5.35 3.84
CA ILE A 212 -2.74 4.51 4.51
C ILE A 212 -3.28 3.99 5.86
N HIS A 213 -4.08 4.81 6.55
CA HIS A 213 -4.75 4.39 7.79
C HIS A 213 -5.82 3.32 7.57
N LEU A 214 -6.40 3.22 6.38
CA LEU A 214 -7.44 2.22 6.05
C LEU A 214 -6.86 0.80 5.94
N ILE A 215 -5.66 0.64 5.39
CA ILE A 215 -5.05 -0.66 5.04
C ILE A 215 -5.05 -1.67 6.20
N PRO A 216 -4.66 -1.33 7.45
CA PRO A 216 -4.69 -2.28 8.57
C PRO A 216 -6.06 -2.91 8.84
N TYR A 217 -7.15 -2.19 8.54
CA TYR A 217 -8.52 -2.66 8.76
C TYR A 217 -9.00 -3.60 7.64
N ILE A 218 -8.52 -3.37 6.41
CA ILE A 218 -8.73 -4.32 5.30
C ILE A 218 -7.93 -5.61 5.59
N ILE A 219 -6.68 -5.50 6.03
CA ILE A 219 -5.84 -6.64 6.46
C ILE A 219 -6.56 -7.45 7.55
N HIS A 220 -7.07 -6.77 8.57
CA HIS A 220 -7.81 -7.43 9.65
C HIS A 220 -9.05 -8.18 9.12
N THR A 221 -9.79 -7.59 8.18
CA THR A 221 -10.95 -8.22 7.56
C THR A 221 -10.55 -9.49 6.80
N VAL A 222 -9.47 -9.44 6.02
CA VAL A 222 -8.91 -10.62 5.35
C VAL A 222 -8.57 -11.71 6.36
N LEU A 223 -7.81 -11.37 7.41
CA LEU A 223 -7.37 -12.34 8.42
C LEU A 223 -8.52 -12.98 9.19
N TYR A 224 -9.64 -12.27 9.36
CA TYR A 224 -10.83 -12.80 10.01
C TYR A 224 -11.50 -13.92 9.22
N VAL A 225 -11.51 -13.84 7.87
CA VAL A 225 -12.19 -14.80 6.99
C VAL A 225 -11.24 -15.78 6.28
N LEU A 226 -9.92 -15.56 6.38
CA LEU A 226 -8.91 -16.38 5.72
C LEU A 226 -8.95 -17.81 6.29
N ASN A 227 -9.13 -18.80 5.42
CA ASN A 227 -9.21 -20.22 5.79
C ASN A 227 -8.11 -21.06 5.12
N THR A 228 -7.84 -20.83 3.84
CA THR A 228 -6.82 -21.49 3.04
C THR A 228 -6.23 -20.48 2.06
N TYR A 229 -4.96 -20.63 1.73
CA TYR A 229 -4.27 -19.84 0.72
C TYR A 229 -3.49 -20.79 -0.20
N GLY A 230 -3.41 -20.43 -1.48
CA GLY A 230 -2.63 -21.16 -2.48
C GLY A 230 -1.16 -20.73 -2.51
N ASP A 231 -0.33 -21.57 -3.10
CA ASP A 231 1.08 -21.26 -3.33
C ASP A 231 1.25 -20.44 -4.63
N PRO A 232 2.21 -19.49 -4.66
CA PRO A 232 2.50 -18.73 -5.88
C PRO A 232 2.94 -19.63 -7.04
N CYS A 233 2.47 -19.34 -8.26
CA CYS A 233 2.85 -20.09 -9.48
C CYS A 233 4.38 -20.10 -9.68
N GLU A 234 5.00 -21.23 -10.04
CA GLU A 234 6.46 -21.29 -10.26
C GLU A 234 6.89 -20.76 -11.65
N LYS A 235 5.94 -20.55 -12.56
CA LYS A 235 6.17 -20.02 -13.90
C LYS A 235 6.17 -18.48 -13.88
N TRP A 236 7.35 -17.88 -13.72
CA TRP A 236 7.47 -16.45 -13.39
C TRP A 236 7.00 -15.54 -14.54
N VAL A 237 7.35 -15.87 -15.80
CA VAL A 237 6.98 -15.06 -16.96
C VAL A 237 5.49 -15.17 -17.22
N GLU A 238 4.96 -16.39 -17.30
CA GLU A 238 3.56 -16.67 -17.63
C GLU A 238 2.62 -16.09 -16.59
N SER A 239 3.00 -16.14 -15.31
CA SER A 239 2.18 -15.55 -14.22
C SER A 239 2.20 -14.02 -14.18
N SER A 240 3.02 -13.36 -15.01
CA SER A 240 3.13 -11.89 -15.02
C SER A 240 1.81 -11.22 -15.38
N CYS A 241 0.96 -11.87 -16.15
CA CYS A 241 -0.34 -11.37 -16.60
C CYS A 241 -1.51 -12.05 -15.91
N ASP A 242 -1.27 -12.87 -14.88
CA ASP A 242 -2.35 -13.48 -14.11
C ASP A 242 -3.00 -12.45 -13.17
N VAL A 243 -4.31 -12.59 -12.96
CA VAL A 243 -5.06 -11.79 -11.98
C VAL A 243 -4.48 -11.97 -10.59
N ASP A 244 -4.33 -13.24 -10.19
CA ASP A 244 -3.62 -13.70 -8.99
C ASP A 244 -2.12 -13.81 -9.28
N GLY A 245 -1.55 -12.75 -9.83
CA GLY A 245 -0.13 -12.70 -10.21
C GLY A 245 0.81 -12.27 -9.08
N PRO A 246 2.05 -11.91 -9.41
CA PRO A 246 3.09 -11.57 -8.43
C PRO A 246 2.73 -10.42 -7.47
N HIS A 247 1.99 -9.42 -7.94
CA HIS A 247 1.48 -8.34 -7.10
C HIS A 247 0.48 -8.85 -6.05
N TYR A 248 -0.44 -9.74 -6.44
CA TYR A 248 -1.40 -10.35 -5.53
C TYR A 248 -0.69 -11.16 -4.44
N TYR A 249 0.22 -12.06 -4.83
CA TYR A 249 0.96 -12.90 -3.89
C TYR A 249 1.90 -12.10 -2.98
N THR A 250 2.45 -10.98 -3.44
CA THR A 250 3.22 -10.05 -2.59
C THR A 250 2.32 -9.47 -1.49
N VAL A 251 1.10 -9.06 -1.84
CA VAL A 251 0.17 -8.50 -0.86
C VAL A 251 -0.34 -9.57 0.10
N LEU A 252 -0.69 -10.75 -0.40
CA LEU A 252 -1.06 -11.90 0.42
C LEU A 252 0.05 -12.26 1.41
N ALA A 253 1.31 -12.26 0.99
CA ALA A 253 2.45 -12.53 1.85
C ALA A 253 2.55 -11.57 3.04
N MET A 254 2.18 -10.29 2.89
CA MET A 254 2.14 -9.34 4.01
C MET A 254 1.06 -9.68 5.06
N HIS A 255 0.04 -10.47 4.69
CA HIS A 255 -0.99 -10.92 5.63
C HIS A 255 -0.54 -12.18 6.38
N ILE A 256 0.16 -13.10 5.69
CA ILE A 256 0.38 -14.47 6.20
C ILE A 256 1.81 -14.76 6.66
N LEU A 257 2.81 -14.00 6.21
CA LEU A 257 4.21 -14.22 6.62
C LEU A 257 4.51 -13.47 7.92
N SER A 258 5.18 -14.16 8.84
CA SER A 258 5.78 -13.49 10.00
C SER A 258 6.88 -12.52 9.55
N PRO A 259 7.22 -11.50 10.37
CA PRO A 259 8.30 -10.57 10.04
C PRO A 259 9.62 -11.27 9.69
N GLU A 260 9.96 -12.34 10.41
CA GLU A 260 11.16 -13.15 10.15
C GLU A 260 11.10 -13.83 8.78
N ARG A 261 9.99 -14.51 8.46
CA ARG A 261 9.82 -15.18 7.17
C ARG A 261 9.85 -14.17 6.02
N TRP A 262 9.18 -13.03 6.18
CA TRP A 262 9.21 -11.94 5.22
C TRP A 262 10.63 -11.45 4.94
N MET A 263 11.43 -11.21 6.00
CA MET A 263 12.82 -10.76 5.85
C MET A 263 13.67 -11.74 5.04
N ASN A 264 13.42 -13.04 5.18
CA ASN A 264 14.13 -14.09 4.44
C ASN A 264 13.63 -14.27 2.99
N THR A 265 12.38 -13.90 2.68
CA THR A 265 11.78 -14.13 1.35
C THR A 265 11.62 -12.86 0.50
N ARG A 266 11.77 -11.66 1.06
CA ARG A 266 11.50 -10.37 0.37
C ARG A 266 12.24 -10.19 -0.96
N LEU A 267 13.47 -10.71 -1.07
CA LEU A 267 14.25 -10.63 -2.31
C LEU A 267 13.63 -11.48 -3.44
N THR A 268 13.00 -12.60 -3.10
CA THR A 268 12.27 -13.43 -4.07
C THR A 268 11.06 -12.69 -4.61
N PHE A 269 10.30 -12.00 -3.74
CA PHE A 269 9.19 -11.14 -4.18
C PHE A 269 9.68 -10.01 -5.09
N LEU A 270 10.77 -9.31 -4.72
CA LEU A 270 11.34 -8.25 -5.55
C LEU A 270 11.75 -8.75 -6.94
N ARG A 271 12.51 -9.85 -7.02
CA ARG A 271 12.90 -10.46 -8.32
C ARG A 271 11.69 -10.80 -9.16
N ARG A 272 10.65 -11.36 -8.53
CA ARG A 272 9.42 -11.74 -9.23
C ARG A 272 8.66 -10.52 -9.76
N LEU A 273 8.60 -9.42 -9.01
CA LEU A 273 8.01 -8.16 -9.47
C LEU A 273 8.80 -7.54 -10.63
N LEU A 274 10.13 -7.61 -10.62
CA LEU A 274 10.97 -7.14 -11.73
C LEU A 274 10.73 -7.95 -13.01
N VAL A 275 10.69 -9.29 -12.91
CA VAL A 275 10.34 -10.16 -14.04
C VAL A 275 8.93 -9.84 -14.56
N THR A 276 7.98 -9.57 -13.66
CA THR A 276 6.62 -9.18 -14.03
C THR A 276 6.59 -7.94 -14.92
N VAL A 277 7.34 -6.90 -14.53
CA VAL A 277 7.40 -5.64 -15.29
C VAL A 277 8.09 -5.86 -16.64
N HIS A 278 9.20 -6.60 -16.66
CA HIS A 278 9.93 -6.92 -17.89
C HIS A 278 9.05 -7.71 -18.87
N ALA A 279 8.46 -8.82 -18.42
CA ALA A 279 7.58 -9.66 -19.24
C ALA A 279 6.40 -8.87 -19.81
N ARG A 280 5.72 -8.06 -18.97
CA ARG A 280 4.63 -7.18 -19.43
C ARG A 280 5.08 -6.20 -20.51
N LYS A 281 6.27 -5.59 -20.34
CA LYS A 281 6.82 -4.63 -21.31
C LYS A 281 7.19 -5.30 -22.63
N VAL A 282 7.85 -6.46 -22.58
CA VAL A 282 8.24 -7.22 -23.78
C VAL A 282 7.01 -7.78 -24.51
N SER A 283 6.04 -8.35 -23.78
CA SER A 283 4.79 -8.84 -24.39
C SER A 283 3.94 -7.72 -24.99
N ALA A 284 3.93 -6.52 -24.40
CA ALA A 284 3.25 -5.34 -24.96
C ALA A 284 3.89 -4.87 -26.28
N VAL A 285 5.19 -5.08 -26.49
CA VAL A 285 5.88 -4.77 -27.76
C VAL A 285 5.39 -5.67 -28.90
N PHE A 286 4.88 -6.88 -28.61
CA PHE A 286 4.31 -7.79 -29.61
C PHE A 286 2.78 -7.66 -29.78
N ALA A 287 2.09 -6.93 -28.89
CA ALA A 287 0.64 -6.77 -28.89
C ALA A 287 0.17 -5.43 -29.48
N ASN A 288 1.07 -4.58 -29.98
CA ASN A 288 0.72 -3.35 -30.68
C ASN A 288 0.25 -3.65 -32.12
N ASN A 289 -0.91 -4.29 -32.23
CA ASN A 289 -1.86 -4.05 -33.31
C ASN A 289 -3.29 -4.18 -32.75
N ASN A 290 -3.96 -3.02 -32.70
CA ASN A 290 -5.38 -2.76 -32.40
C ASN A 290 -5.81 -2.64 -30.92
N THR A 291 -6.01 -1.42 -30.42
CA THR A 291 -7.35 -0.76 -30.45
C THR A 291 -7.33 0.68 -29.91
N GLU A 292 -8.32 1.43 -30.38
CA GLU A 292 -8.56 2.87 -30.35
C GLU A 292 -8.84 3.50 -28.96
N GLY A 293 -8.38 4.75 -28.77
CA GLY A 293 -9.24 5.80 -28.19
C GLY A 293 -8.88 6.45 -26.85
N GLY A 294 -8.03 5.87 -26.00
CA GLY A 294 -7.76 6.44 -24.66
C GLY A 294 -6.64 7.48 -24.64
N TRP A 295 -5.42 7.04 -24.98
CA TRP A 295 -4.23 7.89 -25.02
C TRP A 295 -4.35 9.01 -26.07
N SER A 296 -4.90 8.69 -27.24
CA SER A 296 -5.04 9.66 -28.32
C SER A 296 -5.91 10.86 -27.94
N PHE A 297 -6.94 10.67 -27.11
CA PHE A 297 -7.80 11.76 -26.66
C PHE A 297 -7.12 12.64 -25.61
N SER A 298 -6.55 12.05 -24.55
CA SER A 298 -5.83 12.80 -23.51
C SER A 298 -4.58 13.47 -24.04
N LEU A 299 -3.86 12.84 -24.98
CA LEU A 299 -2.74 13.45 -25.68
C LEU A 299 -3.21 14.60 -26.56
N ALA A 300 -4.29 14.43 -27.32
CA ALA A 300 -4.83 15.52 -28.13
C ALA A 300 -5.29 16.70 -27.27
N GLU A 301 -5.84 16.45 -26.07
CA GLU A 301 -6.21 17.50 -25.12
C GLU A 301 -5.00 18.17 -24.48
N TYR A 302 -3.97 17.41 -24.08
CA TYR A 302 -2.73 17.96 -23.57
C TYR A 302 -2.00 18.81 -24.61
N VAL A 303 -1.88 18.32 -25.85
CA VAL A 303 -1.27 19.05 -26.98
C VAL A 303 -2.01 20.36 -27.25
N ARG A 304 -3.34 20.35 -27.15
CA ARG A 304 -4.17 21.55 -27.38
C ARG A 304 -3.96 22.66 -26.35
N HIS A 305 -3.61 22.32 -25.12
CA HIS A 305 -3.51 23.29 -24.01
C HIS A 305 -2.06 23.63 -23.60
N ASN A 306 -1.06 23.00 -24.23
CA ASN A 306 0.34 23.15 -23.85
C ASN A 306 1.23 23.38 -25.09
N ASP A 307 0.73 24.09 -26.09
CA ASP A 307 1.41 24.36 -27.37
C ASP A 307 2.81 24.98 -27.21
N MET A 308 2.95 25.99 -26.36
CA MET A 308 4.23 26.66 -26.13
C MET A 308 5.25 25.79 -25.37
N PRO A 309 4.92 25.16 -24.23
CA PRO A 309 5.81 24.19 -23.59
C PRO A 309 6.20 23.01 -24.48
N ILE A 310 5.26 22.53 -25.31
CA ILE A 310 5.52 21.43 -26.26
C ILE A 310 6.46 21.88 -27.37
N TYR A 311 6.27 23.08 -27.92
CA TYR A 311 7.17 23.65 -28.92
C TYR A 311 8.60 23.77 -28.37
N GLU A 312 8.76 24.36 -27.18
CA GLU A 312 10.07 24.49 -26.56
C GLU A 312 10.70 23.15 -26.17
N ALA A 313 9.89 22.19 -25.70
CA ALA A 313 10.36 20.84 -25.43
C ALA A 313 10.75 20.11 -26.72
N SER A 314 10.02 20.32 -27.82
CA SER A 314 10.30 19.68 -29.11
C SER A 314 11.64 20.13 -29.69
N GLU A 315 11.99 21.42 -29.55
CA GLU A 315 13.30 21.94 -29.95
C GLU A 315 14.43 21.34 -29.11
N ARG A 316 14.25 21.24 -27.78
CA ARG A 316 15.24 20.61 -26.89
C ARG A 316 15.40 19.11 -27.16
N VAL A 317 14.31 18.40 -27.40
CA VAL A 317 14.33 16.96 -27.73
C VAL A 317 14.97 16.73 -29.09
N LEU A 318 14.63 17.54 -30.10
CA LEU A 318 15.24 17.44 -31.42
C LEU A 318 16.76 17.69 -31.34
N LYS A 319 17.18 18.67 -30.55
CA LYS A 319 18.58 18.98 -30.33
C LYS A 319 19.33 17.84 -29.63
N ALA A 320 18.81 17.34 -28.50
CA ALA A 320 19.40 16.18 -27.80
C ALA A 320 19.44 14.93 -28.70
N TYR A 321 18.40 14.72 -29.51
CA TYR A 321 18.39 13.62 -30.48
C TYR A 321 19.45 13.77 -31.56
N GLN A 322 19.58 14.94 -32.17
CA GLN A 322 20.52 15.17 -33.28
C GLN A 322 21.98 15.26 -32.82
N GLU A 323 22.22 15.87 -31.67
CA GLU A 323 23.58 16.19 -31.20
C GLU A 323 24.15 15.14 -30.25
N GLU A 324 23.32 14.37 -29.56
CA GLU A 324 23.76 13.42 -28.52
C GLU A 324 23.38 11.98 -28.84
N LEU A 325 22.14 11.71 -29.26
CA LEU A 325 21.68 10.33 -29.51
C LEU A 325 22.01 9.79 -30.92
N MET A 326 21.82 10.58 -31.98
CA MET A 326 22.15 10.17 -33.35
C MET A 326 23.63 9.82 -33.56
N PRO A 327 24.58 10.50 -32.91
CA PRO A 327 25.99 10.15 -33.02
C PRO A 327 26.40 8.89 -32.24
N ALA A 328 25.53 8.33 -31.39
CA ALA A 328 25.84 7.12 -30.64
C ALA A 328 25.91 5.92 -31.58
N GLU A 329 27.06 5.25 -31.65
CA GLU A 329 27.32 4.11 -32.52
C GLU A 329 27.22 2.76 -31.78
N SER A 330 26.99 2.79 -30.46
CA SER A 330 26.90 1.59 -29.63
C SER A 330 25.91 1.71 -28.48
N PHE A 331 25.51 0.55 -27.94
CA PHE A 331 24.62 0.49 -26.76
C PHE A 331 25.26 1.11 -25.51
N SER A 332 26.59 0.99 -25.36
CA SER A 332 27.33 1.64 -24.28
C SER A 332 27.30 3.16 -24.41
N GLU A 333 27.52 3.72 -25.59
CA GLU A 333 27.47 5.17 -25.83
C GLU A 333 26.06 5.72 -25.63
N PHE A 334 25.04 4.98 -26.08
CA PHE A 334 23.65 5.32 -25.80
C PHE A 334 23.41 5.43 -24.28
N LEU A 335 23.85 4.44 -23.48
CA LEU A 335 23.69 4.44 -22.02
C LEU A 335 24.50 5.53 -21.33
N ASP A 336 25.64 5.95 -21.88
CA ASP A 336 26.39 7.10 -21.41
C ASP A 336 25.60 8.41 -21.62
N VAL A 337 25.11 8.63 -22.85
CA VAL A 337 24.31 9.80 -23.22
C VAL A 337 23.04 9.92 -22.37
N VAL A 338 22.39 8.81 -22.03
CA VAL A 338 21.19 8.82 -21.17
C VAL A 338 21.49 8.72 -19.67
N GLY A 339 22.77 8.73 -19.27
CA GLY A 339 23.21 8.80 -17.87
C GLY A 339 23.04 7.52 -17.06
N LEU A 340 22.99 6.36 -17.71
CA LEU A 340 22.73 5.05 -17.10
C LEU A 340 23.98 4.18 -16.90
N LEU A 341 25.16 4.65 -17.33
CA LEU A 341 26.40 3.88 -17.23
C LEU A 341 26.84 3.59 -15.78
N SER A 342 26.46 4.44 -14.82
CA SER A 342 26.81 4.24 -13.40
C SER A 342 26.05 3.08 -12.74
N ASP A 343 24.83 2.83 -13.21
CA ASP A 343 23.98 1.73 -12.74
C ASP A 343 24.21 0.44 -13.55
N ILE A 344 24.66 0.58 -14.80
CA ILE A 344 24.96 -0.52 -15.72
C ILE A 344 26.42 -0.37 -16.19
N PRO A 345 27.40 -0.71 -15.33
CA PRO A 345 28.82 -0.54 -15.63
C PRO A 345 29.33 -1.51 -16.69
N ASP A 346 28.60 -2.61 -16.95
CA ASP A 346 28.83 -3.53 -18.06
C ASP A 346 27.53 -3.74 -18.86
N PRO A 347 27.23 -2.83 -19.81
CA PRO A 347 26.02 -2.88 -20.64
C PRO A 347 25.81 -4.18 -21.40
N ASP A 348 26.89 -4.75 -21.92
CA ASP A 348 26.83 -5.93 -22.79
C ASP A 348 26.58 -7.20 -21.96
N LEU A 349 27.28 -7.37 -20.84
CA LEU A 349 27.08 -8.52 -19.93
C LEU A 349 25.71 -8.45 -19.24
N PHE A 350 25.30 -7.25 -18.82
CA PHE A 350 23.98 -7.04 -18.24
C PHE A 350 22.85 -7.47 -19.19
N LEU A 351 22.95 -7.09 -20.46
CA LEU A 351 21.96 -7.44 -21.47
C LEU A 351 21.96 -8.95 -21.75
N GLN A 352 23.14 -9.57 -21.76
CA GLN A 352 23.31 -10.98 -22.04
C GLN A 352 22.82 -11.90 -20.90
N ASP A 353 23.19 -11.63 -19.65
CA ASP A 353 22.80 -12.45 -18.49
C ASP A 353 21.28 -12.40 -18.27
N LEU A 354 20.68 -11.23 -18.46
CA LEU A 354 19.26 -11.05 -18.29
C LEU A 354 18.47 -11.88 -19.31
N LEU A 355 18.82 -11.77 -20.60
CA LEU A 355 18.12 -12.47 -21.68
C LEU A 355 18.34 -13.98 -21.65
N ASN A 356 19.51 -14.44 -21.18
CA ASN A 356 19.80 -15.88 -21.08
C ASN A 356 19.17 -16.57 -19.86
N SER A 357 18.75 -15.80 -18.86
CA SER A 357 18.14 -16.35 -17.63
C SER A 357 16.65 -16.67 -17.77
N VAL A 358 16.02 -16.25 -18.87
CA VAL A 358 14.60 -16.37 -19.16
C VAL A 358 14.41 -17.25 -20.41
N PRO A 359 13.42 -18.17 -20.45
CA PRO A 359 13.13 -18.99 -21.62
C PRO A 359 12.76 -18.21 -22.89
#